data_AF-A0A972DUN4-F1
#
_entry.id   AF-A0A972DUN4-F1
#
_cell.length_a   1.000
_cell.length_b   1.000
_cell.length_c   1.000
_cell.angle_alpha   90.00
_cell.angle_beta   90.00
_cell.angle_gamma   90.00
#
_symmetry.space_group_name_H-M   'P 1'
#
loop_
_entity.id
_entity.type
_entity.pdbx_description
1 polymer ?
#
loop_
_entity_poly.entity_id
_entity_poly.type
_entity_poly.pdbx_seq_one_letter_code
_entity_poly.pdbx_strand_id
1 'polypeptide(L)'
;MYIGQDSDEAVNRKSSSLPPFRYEAGYCLNVSDRGGAGVKLELSHDGDIGAAVMLPPETVQELGRWLLRTLGQDEHGFPVELGGILERLSKEKKASSILQRGDKTRIREALQALKS
;
A
#
# COMPACT_ATOMS: atom_id res chain seq x y z
N MET A 1 -24.75 -21.67 35.78
CA MET A 1 -23.74 -22.39 34.99
C MET A 1 -23.19 -21.37 34.00
N TYR A 2 -22.01 -20.81 34.28
CA TYR A 2 -21.38 -19.77 33.46
C TYR A 2 -20.60 -20.46 32.34
N ILE A 3 -20.91 -20.16 31.08
CA ILE A 3 -20.13 -20.61 29.92
C ILE A 3 -19.20 -19.46 29.50
N GLY A 4 -17.92 -19.82 29.35
CA GLY A 4 -16.78 -18.92 29.26
C GLY A 4 -16.86 -17.89 28.14
N GLN A 5 -16.48 -16.66 28.49
CA GLN A 5 -15.95 -15.71 27.54
C GLN A 5 -14.47 -16.07 27.33
N ASP A 6 -14.19 -16.88 26.32
CA ASP A 6 -12.86 -16.86 25.72
C ASP A 6 -12.66 -15.45 25.17
N SER A 7 -11.77 -14.74 25.85
CA SER A 7 -11.33 -13.40 25.48
C SER A 7 -10.52 -13.55 24.21
N ASP A 8 -11.20 -13.45 23.07
CA ASP A 8 -10.56 -13.43 21.76
C ASP A 8 -9.71 -12.15 21.72
N GLU A 9 -8.43 -12.33 22.04
CA GLU A 9 -7.41 -11.30 22.05
C GLU A 9 -7.38 -10.73 20.63
N ALA A 10 -8.07 -9.60 20.43
CA ALA A 10 -8.20 -8.95 19.15
C ALA A 10 -6.80 -8.67 18.61
N VAL A 11 -6.33 -9.54 17.72
CA VAL A 11 -5.06 -9.40 17.03
C VAL A 11 -5.14 -8.07 16.33
N ASN A 12 -4.47 -7.07 16.91
CA ASN A 12 -4.35 -5.72 16.40
C ASN A 12 -3.44 -5.79 15.17
N ARG A 13 -3.94 -6.42 14.09
CA ARG A 13 -3.34 -6.36 12.77
C ARG A 13 -3.50 -4.91 12.36
N LYS A 14 -2.46 -4.12 12.59
CA LYS A 14 -2.30 -2.79 12.00
C LYS A 14 -2.56 -2.95 10.51
N SER A 15 -3.78 -2.62 10.10
CA SER A 15 -4.14 -2.49 8.70
C SER A 15 -3.19 -1.45 8.14
N SER A 16 -2.30 -1.88 7.24
CA SER A 16 -1.46 -1.00 6.44
C SER A 16 -2.36 -0.28 5.45
N SER A 17 -3.16 0.65 5.96
CA SER A 17 -3.89 1.61 5.14
C SER A 17 -2.88 2.64 4.64
N LEU A 18 -2.96 2.93 3.35
CA LEU A 18 -2.28 4.10 2.82
C LEU A 18 -2.94 5.34 3.43
N PRO A 19 -2.19 6.43 3.66
CA PRO A 19 -2.78 7.68 4.10
C PRO A 19 -3.90 8.09 3.12
N PRO A 20 -5.05 8.55 3.62
CA PRO A 20 -6.18 8.93 2.77
C PRO A 20 -5.77 9.98 1.74
N PHE A 21 -6.10 9.75 0.47
CA PHE A 21 -5.94 10.75 -0.57
C PHE A 21 -7.11 11.73 -0.49
N ARG A 22 -6.81 13.03 -0.29
CA ARG A 22 -7.83 14.08 -0.21
C ARG A 22 -7.90 14.82 -1.54
N TYR A 23 -9.11 14.88 -2.10
CA TYR A 23 -9.42 15.68 -3.29
C TYR A 23 -10.02 17.03 -2.88
N GLU A 24 -9.93 18.03 -3.75
CA GLU A 24 -10.13 19.45 -3.45
C GLU A 24 -11.51 19.81 -2.85
N ALA A 25 -12.54 18.98 -3.05
CA ALA A 25 -13.90 19.21 -2.56
C ALA A 25 -14.25 18.48 -1.24
N GLY A 26 -13.26 18.09 -0.43
CA GLY A 26 -13.51 17.39 0.84
C GLY A 26 -13.81 15.90 0.69
N TYR A 27 -13.74 15.36 -0.53
CA TYR A 27 -13.79 13.93 -0.78
C TYR A 27 -12.46 13.28 -0.40
N CYS A 28 -12.54 12.18 0.33
CA CYS A 28 -11.40 11.36 0.75
C CYS A 28 -11.51 9.98 0.11
N LEU A 29 -10.49 9.59 -0.65
CA LEU A 29 -10.32 8.22 -1.11
C LEU A 29 -9.44 7.47 -0.10
N ASN A 30 -10.03 6.51 0.59
CA ASN A 30 -9.35 5.63 1.52
C ASN A 30 -9.10 4.27 0.86
N VAL A 31 -7.89 3.76 1.03
CA VAL A 31 -7.47 2.47 0.50
C VAL A 31 -6.97 1.62 1.66
N SER A 32 -7.60 0.46 1.88
CA SER A 32 -7.20 -0.46 2.93
C SER A 32 -6.95 -1.86 2.37
N ASP A 33 -5.74 -2.36 2.62
CA ASP A 33 -5.38 -3.75 2.35
C ASP A 33 -6.08 -4.66 3.38
N ARG A 34 -6.80 -5.67 2.87
CA ARG A 34 -7.51 -6.69 3.66
C ARG A 34 -6.87 -8.09 3.47
N GLY A 35 -5.64 -8.15 2.98
CA GLY A 35 -4.88 -9.37 2.77
C GLY A 35 -5.57 -10.28 1.76
N GLY A 36 -5.88 -11.52 2.16
CA GLY A 36 -6.52 -12.52 1.29
C GLY A 36 -7.91 -12.13 0.78
N ALA A 37 -8.55 -11.11 1.36
CA ALA A 37 -9.83 -10.60 0.88
C ALA A 37 -9.68 -9.56 -0.25
N GLY A 38 -8.46 -9.07 -0.51
CA GLY A 38 -8.17 -8.04 -1.51
C GLY A 38 -8.08 -6.64 -0.92
N VAL A 39 -8.47 -5.63 -1.69
CA VAL A 39 -8.34 -4.21 -1.32
C VAL A 39 -9.72 -3.56 -1.25
N LYS A 40 -9.98 -2.85 -0.16
CA LYS A 40 -11.19 -2.02 -0.03
C LYS A 40 -10.86 -0.59 -0.43
N LEU A 41 -11.64 -0.05 -1.35
CA LEU A 41 -11.64 1.36 -1.72
C LEU A 41 -12.90 2.01 -1.15
N GLU A 42 -12.73 3.09 -0.40
CA GLU A 42 -13.84 3.86 0.17
C GLU A 42 -13.71 5.32 -0.25
N LEU A 43 -14.77 5.85 -0.85
CA LEU A 43 -14.94 7.28 -1.07
C LEU A 43 -15.82 7.83 0.06
N SER A 44 -15.26 8.72 0.87
CA SER A 44 -15.99 9.42 1.92
C SER A 44 -15.99 10.93 1.70
N HIS A 45 -16.98 11.61 2.28
CA HIS A 45 -17.08 13.06 2.30
C HIS A 45 -17.55 13.49 3.69
N ASP A 46 -16.83 14.39 4.34
CA ASP A 46 -17.17 14.96 5.65
C ASP A 46 -17.50 13.92 6.76
N GLY A 47 -16.91 12.73 6.68
CA GLY A 47 -17.08 11.65 7.65
C GLY A 47 -18.10 10.58 7.23
N ASP A 48 -18.91 10.84 6.22
CA ASP A 48 -19.86 9.87 5.67
C ASP A 48 -19.24 9.08 4.51
N ILE A 49 -19.44 7.75 4.51
CA ILE A 49 -19.02 6.88 3.41
C ILE A 49 -20.05 7.00 2.29
N GLY A 50 -19.68 7.69 1.20
CA GLY A 50 -20.53 7.85 0.03
C GLY A 50 -20.54 6.62 -0.88
N ALA A 51 -19.41 5.92 -0.98
CA ALA A 51 -19.31 4.66 -1.73
C ALA A 51 -18.17 3.79 -1.21
N ALA A 52 -18.35 2.47 -1.29
CA ALA A 52 -17.28 1.51 -1.04
C ALA A 52 -17.34 0.37 -2.05
N VAL A 53 -16.18 -0.03 -2.57
CA VAL A 53 -16.04 -1.20 -3.43
C VAL A 53 -14.93 -2.10 -2.89
N MET A 54 -15.18 -3.40 -2.93
CA MET A 54 -14.17 -4.41 -2.64
C MET A 54 -13.58 -4.89 -3.96
N LEU A 55 -12.27 -4.71 -4.13
CA LEU A 55 -11.54 -5.28 -5.25
C LEU A 55 -10.96 -6.62 -4.81
N PRO A 56 -11.37 -7.75 -5.43
CA PRO A 56 -10.82 -9.04 -5.07
C PRO A 56 -9.35 -9.16 -5.52
N PRO A 57 -8.57 -10.06 -4.90
CA PRO A 57 -7.12 -10.15 -5.15
C PRO A 57 -6.73 -10.26 -6.62
N GLU A 58 -7.48 -11.03 -7.42
CA GLU A 58 -7.24 -11.20 -8.85
C GLU A 58 -7.35 -9.88 -9.61
N THR A 59 -8.38 -9.09 -9.35
CA THR A 59 -8.58 -7.77 -9.98
C THR A 59 -7.49 -6.79 -9.54
N VAL A 60 -7.07 -6.83 -8.28
CA VAL A 60 -5.97 -5.99 -7.78
C VAL A 60 -4.67 -6.32 -8.49
N GLN A 61 -4.37 -7.60 -8.70
CA GLN A 61 -3.20 -8.03 -9.46
C GLN A 61 -3.26 -7.58 -10.92
N GLU A 62 -4.43 -7.71 -11.55
CA GLU A 62 -4.63 -7.31 -12.95
C GLU A 62 -4.45 -5.80 -13.13
N LEU A 63 -5.04 -5.00 -12.24
CA LEU A 63 -4.86 -3.55 -12.19
C LEU A 63 -3.40 -3.16 -11.95
N GLY A 64 -2.72 -3.84 -11.02
CA GLY A 64 -1.31 -3.64 -10.78
C GLY A 64 -0.47 -3.87 -12.04
N ARG A 65 -0.70 -4.98 -12.75
CA ARG A 65 -0.01 -5.28 -14.02
C ARG A 65 -0.32 -4.24 -15.10
N TRP A 66 -1.59 -3.85 -15.22
CA TRP A 66 -1.99 -2.82 -16.19
C TRP A 66 -1.32 -1.48 -15.88
N LEU A 67 -1.34 -1.03 -14.63
CA LEU A 67 -0.71 0.22 -14.20
C LEU A 67 0.79 0.21 -14.51
N LEU A 68 1.49 -0.87 -14.17
CA LEU A 68 2.92 -1.00 -14.44
C LEU A 68 3.22 -0.93 -15.94
N ARG A 69 2.34 -1.45 -16.82
CA ARG A 69 2.48 -1.33 -18.27
C ARG A 69 2.28 0.10 -18.77
N THR A 70 1.43 0.88 -18.12
CA THR A 70 1.16 2.28 -18.51
C THR A 70 2.26 3.25 -18.09
N LEU A 71 3.05 2.93 -17.06
CA LEU A 71 4.03 3.84 -16.48
C LEU A 71 5.36 3.97 -17.25
N GLY A 72 5.48 3.38 -18.44
CA GLY A 72 6.74 3.26 -19.15
C GLY A 72 7.66 2.27 -18.41
N GLN A 73 7.98 1.17 -19.07
CA GLN A 73 8.78 0.10 -18.47
C GLN A 73 10.22 0.15 -18.96
N ASP A 74 11.16 -0.19 -18.08
CA ASP A 74 12.54 -0.50 -18.46
C ASP A 74 12.63 -1.87 -19.14
N GLU A 75 13.85 -2.27 -19.54
CA GLU A 75 14.11 -3.54 -20.22
C GLU A 75 13.77 -4.79 -19.38
N HIS A 76 13.59 -4.62 -18.07
CA HIS A 76 13.22 -5.68 -17.13
C HIS A 76 11.73 -5.67 -16.78
N GLY A 77 10.93 -4.76 -17.35
CA GLY A 77 9.50 -4.65 -17.11
C GLY A 77 9.13 -3.86 -15.84
N PHE A 78 10.08 -3.16 -15.21
CA PHE A 78 9.81 -2.29 -14.06
C PHE A 78 9.50 -0.86 -14.52
N PRO A 79 8.74 -0.07 -13.74
CA PRO A 79 8.56 1.34 -14.04
C PRO A 79 9.90 2.07 -14.08
N VAL A 80 10.14 2.87 -15.12
CA VAL A 80 11.42 3.61 -15.31
C VAL A 80 11.79 4.49 -14.11
N GLU A 81 10.80 4.94 -13.33
CA GLU A 81 11.00 5.77 -12.14
C GLU A 81 11.37 4.98 -10.87
N LEU A 82 11.26 3.63 -10.90
CA LEU A 82 11.43 2.78 -9.72
C LEU A 82 12.79 2.98 -9.06
N GLY A 83 13.88 3.01 -9.85
CA GLY A 83 15.22 3.28 -9.33
C GLY A 83 15.31 4.63 -8.62
N GLY A 84 14.73 5.68 -9.19
CA GLY A 84 14.69 7.02 -8.58
C GLY A 84 13.86 7.10 -7.30
N ILE A 85 12.75 6.36 -7.23
CA ILE A 85 11.93 6.23 -6.01
C ILE A 85 12.72 5.54 -4.90
N LEU A 86 13.35 4.40 -5.21
CA LEU A 86 14.16 3.63 -4.25
C LEU A 86 15.36 4.44 -3.74
N GLU A 87 16.03 5.22 -4.60
CA GLU A 87 17.12 6.10 -4.17
C GLU A 87 16.64 7.20 -3.20
N ARG A 88 15.48 7.81 -3.47
CA ARG A 88 14.88 8.83 -2.58
C ARG A 88 14.54 8.24 -1.22
N LEU A 89 13.86 7.09 -1.20
CA LEU A 89 13.50 6.37 0.03
C LEU A 89 14.73 5.98 0.86
N SER A 90 15.81 5.54 0.20
CA SER A 90 17.07 5.18 0.88
C SER A 90 17.69 6.37 1.62
N LYS A 91 17.64 7.56 0.99
CA LYS A 91 18.20 8.82 1.50
C LYS A 91 17.30 9.51 2.53
N GLU A 92 16.05 9.10 2.67
CA GLU A 92 15.10 9.71 3.59
C GLU A 92 15.53 9.55 5.06
N LYS A 93 15.45 10.65 5.82
CA LYS A 93 15.87 10.70 7.23
C LYS A 93 14.72 10.24 8.14
N LYS A 94 15.09 9.61 9.26
CA LYS A 94 14.22 8.85 10.18
C LYS A 94 12.95 9.56 10.71
N ALA A 95 12.80 10.87 10.60
CA ALA A 95 11.74 11.61 11.28
C ALA A 95 10.30 11.23 10.83
N SER A 96 10.15 10.67 9.62
CA SER A 96 8.86 10.25 9.02
C SER A 96 8.92 8.86 8.38
N SER A 97 9.98 8.08 8.65
CA SER A 97 10.31 6.88 7.89
C SER A 97 9.29 5.75 8.12
N ILE A 98 8.43 5.49 7.13
CA ILE A 98 7.60 4.28 7.02
C ILE A 98 8.47 3.00 7.02
N LEU A 99 9.75 3.13 6.64
CA LEU A 99 10.69 2.02 6.52
C LEU A 99 11.06 1.43 7.89
N GLN A 100 11.01 0.11 7.99
CA GLN A 100 11.39 -0.68 9.15
C GLN A 100 12.89 -1.02 9.15
N ARG A 101 13.37 -1.58 10.26
CA ARG A 101 14.75 -2.06 10.37
C ARG A 101 14.98 -3.18 9.35
N GLY A 102 15.93 -2.98 8.44
CA GLY A 102 16.28 -3.92 7.38
C GLY A 102 15.80 -3.49 5.98
N ASP A 103 14.78 -2.63 5.88
CA ASP A 103 14.26 -2.19 4.59
C ASP A 103 15.28 -1.36 3.80
N LYS A 104 16.11 -0.56 4.48
CA LYS A 104 17.21 0.16 3.81
C LYS A 104 18.25 -0.77 3.19
N THR A 105 18.49 -1.94 3.77
CA THR A 105 19.39 -2.95 3.20
C THR A 105 18.76 -3.54 1.94
N ARG A 106 17.49 -3.94 2.02
CA ARG A 106 16.72 -4.47 0.87
C ARG A 106 16.63 -3.46 -0.29
N ILE A 107 16.39 -2.19 0.02
CA ILE A 107 16.36 -1.12 -0.98
C ILE A 107 17.73 -0.98 -1.67
N ARG A 108 18.83 -1.08 -0.92
CA ARG A 108 20.18 -1.02 -1.49
C ARG A 108 20.47 -2.22 -2.40
N GLU A 109 20.07 -3.43 -2.00
CA GLU A 109 20.20 -4.64 -2.80
C GLU A 109 19.38 -4.53 -4.09
N ALA A 110 18.13 -4.07 -4.00
CA ALA A 110 17.26 -3.83 -5.17
C ALA A 110 17.86 -2.80 -6.13
N LEU A 111 18.41 -1.70 -5.60
CA LEU A 111 19.10 -0.69 -6.41
C LEU A 111 20.37 -1.23 -7.10
N GLN A 112 21.05 -2.19 -6.49
CA GLN A 112 22.21 -2.85 -7.11
C GLN A 112 21.76 -3.79 -8.23
N ALA A 113 20.68 -4.55 -8.01
CA ALA A 113 20.10 -5.44 -9.02
C ALA A 113 19.56 -4.68 -10.23
N LEU A 114 18.98 -3.49 -10.06
CA LEU A 114 18.48 -2.63 -11.15
C LEU A 114 19.59 -1.95 -11.97
N LYS A 115 20.84 -1.94 -11.50
CA LYS A 115 21.98 -1.32 -12.18
C LYS A 115 22.90 -2.35 -12.87
N SER A 116 22.59 -3.65 -12.73
CA SER A 116 23.38 -4.78 -13.24
C SER A 116 22.75 -5.32 -14.51
#